data_AF-A0A2S3YJD9-F1
#
_entry.id   AF-A0A2S3YJD9-F1
#
_cell.length_a   1.000
_cell.length_b   1.000
_cell.length_c   1.000
_cell.angle_alpha   90.00
_cell.angle_beta   90.00
_cell.angle_gamma   90.00
#
_symmetry.space_group_name_H-M   'P 1'
#
loop_
_entity.id
_entity.type
_entity.pdbx_description
1 polymer ?
#
loop_
_entity_poly.entity_id
_entity_poly.type
_entity_poly.pdbx_seq_one_letter_code
_entity_poly.pdbx_strand_id
1 'polypeptide(L)'
;MDEETKDQPSRPARVGATTDLPHDRITVARFREAFPRARWSDRLNAWFVPGRTAEKRISRWLAEMEAEADRFADEKGRDAFAFDPIESRYLEATTATLQIQTPYSRTVVNEIREIPYARWDADRRLWTVPYRSFNELRKRWPTIEAAAERSEPEARQARRETIKGTQEDEASKARMKERRRKRYPVPADYAPPFDRAVGTHVGVVFFIGTDGELADPATISTFYFPAEDGEEYVWTSWRSGSLEELVTTWPARTPPNERELERGWWMPDLEELRVARRNAKSRRRARERNDKKECSR
;
A
#
# COMPACT_ATOMS: atom_id res chain seq x y z
N MET A 1 59.41 -36.26 5.21
CA MET A 1 59.09 -36.95 3.95
C MET A 1 57.85 -36.28 3.43
N ASP A 2 58.09 -35.16 2.76
CA ASP A 2 57.11 -34.31 2.12
C ASP A 2 56.50 -35.07 0.95
N GLU A 3 55.18 -35.28 0.94
CA GLU A 3 54.47 -35.75 -0.25
C GLU A 3 53.71 -34.56 -0.84
N GLU A 4 54.38 -34.03 -1.85
CA GLU A 4 54.10 -32.85 -2.63
C GLU A 4 52.69 -32.90 -3.24
N THR A 5 51.88 -31.92 -2.87
CA THR A 5 50.57 -31.68 -3.46
C THR A 5 50.79 -31.31 -4.92
N LYS A 6 50.50 -32.23 -5.84
CA LYS A 6 50.67 -32.03 -7.28
C LYS A 6 49.62 -31.05 -7.78
N ASP A 7 49.97 -29.77 -7.72
CA ASP A 7 49.23 -28.66 -8.32
C ASP A 7 49.08 -28.92 -9.82
N GLN A 8 47.85 -29.24 -10.25
CA GLN A 8 47.50 -29.19 -11.67
C GLN A 8 47.44 -27.71 -12.08
N PRO A 9 48.08 -27.31 -13.19
CA PRO A 9 48.04 -25.91 -13.63
C PRO A 9 46.59 -25.52 -13.88
N SER A 10 46.10 -24.56 -13.10
CA SER A 10 44.79 -23.95 -13.29
C SER A 10 44.71 -23.41 -14.71
N ARG A 11 43.83 -24.01 -15.52
CA ARG A 11 43.52 -23.50 -16.86
C ARG A 11 43.17 -22.02 -16.72
N PRO A 12 43.68 -21.12 -17.59
CA PRO A 12 43.39 -19.71 -17.50
C PRO A 12 41.87 -19.53 -17.45
N ALA A 13 41.39 -18.81 -16.44
CA ALA A 13 39.97 -18.57 -16.21
C ALA A 13 39.36 -18.10 -17.53
N ARG A 14 38.53 -18.96 -18.15
CA ARG A 14 37.93 -18.68 -19.45
C ARG A 14 37.00 -17.50 -19.25
N VAL A 15 37.40 -16.34 -19.76
CA VAL A 15 36.62 -15.10 -19.60
C VAL A 15 35.33 -15.22 -20.42
N GLY A 16 34.20 -15.32 -19.74
CA GLY A 16 32.88 -15.52 -20.32
C GLY A 16 31.79 -15.48 -19.26
N ALA A 17 30.54 -15.60 -19.70
CA ALA A 17 29.37 -15.58 -18.82
C ALA A 17 28.55 -16.86 -19.01
N THR A 18 27.90 -17.30 -17.93
CA THR A 18 26.97 -18.42 -17.93
C THR A 18 25.53 -17.92 -17.82
N THR A 19 24.62 -18.54 -18.55
CA THR A 19 23.18 -18.30 -18.43
C THR A 19 22.44 -19.62 -18.29
N ASP A 20 21.51 -19.65 -17.35
CA ASP A 20 20.49 -20.70 -17.29
C ASP A 20 19.35 -20.29 -18.24
N LEU A 21 18.93 -21.22 -19.10
CA LEU A 21 17.86 -20.98 -20.08
C LEU A 21 16.76 -22.01 -19.85
N PRO A 22 15.48 -21.62 -19.94
CA PRO A 22 14.38 -22.58 -19.93
C PRO A 22 14.62 -23.69 -20.98
N HIS A 23 14.30 -24.94 -20.63
CA HIS A 23 14.49 -26.11 -21.51
C HIS A 23 13.45 -26.19 -22.64
N ASP A 24 13.12 -25.05 -23.25
CA ASP A 24 12.26 -24.97 -24.42
C ASP A 24 13.09 -25.11 -25.71
N ARG A 25 12.67 -26.04 -26.57
CA ARG A 25 13.36 -26.36 -27.83
C ARG A 25 13.47 -25.15 -28.76
N ILE A 26 12.46 -24.28 -28.76
CA ILE A 26 12.44 -23.07 -29.59
C ILE A 26 13.41 -22.02 -29.04
N THR A 27 13.37 -21.79 -27.72
CA THR A 27 14.27 -20.87 -27.03
C THR A 27 15.75 -21.27 -27.18
N VAL A 28 16.06 -22.57 -27.04
CA VAL A 28 17.43 -23.09 -27.24
C VAL A 28 17.88 -22.96 -28.70
N ALA A 29 17.00 -23.20 -29.68
CA ALA A 29 17.35 -23.04 -31.10
C ALA A 29 17.71 -21.59 -31.45
N ARG A 30 16.88 -20.62 -31.01
CA ARG A 30 17.14 -19.18 -31.19
C ARG A 30 18.41 -18.72 -30.48
N PHE A 31 18.68 -19.25 -29.28
CA PHE A 31 19.91 -18.95 -28.55
C PHE A 31 21.16 -19.45 -29.29
N ARG A 32 21.11 -20.64 -29.89
CA ARG A 32 22.22 -21.19 -30.69
C ARG A 32 22.44 -20.41 -31.98
N GLU A 33 21.39 -19.86 -32.58
CA GLU A 33 21.49 -18.97 -33.73
C GLU A 33 22.16 -17.64 -33.35
N ALA A 34 21.75 -17.01 -32.25
CA ALA A 34 22.32 -15.74 -31.77
C ALA A 34 23.75 -15.88 -31.19
N PHE A 35 24.06 -17.05 -30.61
CA PHE A 35 25.37 -17.36 -30.04
C PHE A 35 25.94 -18.69 -30.58
N PRO A 36 26.44 -18.73 -31.83
CA PRO A 36 26.94 -19.95 -32.46
C PRO A 36 28.13 -20.60 -31.74
N ARG A 37 28.86 -19.82 -30.92
CA ARG A 37 30.01 -20.26 -30.13
C ARG A 37 29.66 -20.61 -28.67
N ALA A 38 28.39 -20.53 -28.28
CA ALA A 38 27.94 -20.94 -26.96
C ALA A 38 28.10 -22.45 -26.78
N ARG A 39 28.43 -22.89 -25.57
CA ARG A 39 28.60 -24.31 -25.23
C ARG A 39 27.84 -24.63 -23.96
N TRP A 40 27.15 -25.76 -23.97
CA TRP A 40 26.58 -26.32 -22.75
C TRP A 40 27.70 -26.78 -21.80
N SER A 41 27.53 -26.54 -20.51
CA SER A 41 28.47 -26.97 -19.47
C SER A 41 27.73 -27.80 -18.43
N ASP A 42 27.88 -29.13 -18.48
CA ASP A 42 27.23 -30.06 -17.54
C ASP A 42 27.58 -29.76 -16.08
N ARG A 43 28.80 -29.28 -15.80
CA ARG A 43 29.24 -28.91 -14.43
C ARG A 43 28.46 -27.74 -13.83
N LEU A 44 27.99 -26.82 -14.67
CA LEU A 44 27.28 -25.60 -14.25
C LEU A 44 25.79 -25.68 -14.57
N ASN A 45 25.36 -26.77 -15.23
CA ASN A 45 24.01 -26.94 -15.77
C ASN A 45 23.50 -25.69 -16.53
N ALA A 46 24.38 -25.04 -17.28
CA ALA A 46 24.14 -23.75 -17.89
C ALA A 46 24.90 -23.59 -19.22
N TRP A 47 24.42 -22.67 -20.06
CA TRP A 47 25.08 -22.30 -21.29
C TRP A 47 26.20 -21.31 -21.03
N PHE A 48 27.42 -21.64 -21.44
CA PHE A 48 28.59 -20.76 -21.38
C PHE A 48 28.79 -20.03 -22.71
N VAL A 49 28.81 -18.71 -22.68
CA VAL A 49 29.12 -17.86 -23.83
C VAL A 49 30.52 -17.25 -23.65
N PRO A 50 31.45 -17.46 -24.59
CA PRO A 50 32.80 -16.94 -24.49
C PRO A 50 32.86 -15.43 -24.78
N GLY A 51 33.68 -14.69 -24.01
CA GLY A 51 34.01 -13.29 -24.26
C GLY A 51 33.74 -12.36 -23.08
N ARG A 52 34.49 -11.25 -23.02
CA ARG A 52 34.40 -10.23 -21.95
C ARG A 52 33.06 -9.50 -21.88
N THR A 53 32.32 -9.43 -22.99
CA THR A 53 30.99 -8.79 -23.07
C THR A 53 29.85 -9.79 -23.15
N ALA A 54 30.13 -11.08 -22.92
CA ALA A 54 29.14 -12.16 -23.01
C ALA A 54 27.91 -11.87 -22.15
N GLU A 55 28.10 -11.45 -20.91
CA GLU A 55 27.02 -11.09 -19.99
C GLU A 55 26.09 -10.01 -20.57
N LYS A 56 26.64 -8.87 -20.99
CA LYS A 56 25.86 -7.77 -21.58
C LYS A 56 25.09 -8.19 -22.85
N ARG A 57 25.68 -9.07 -23.66
CA ARG A 57 25.02 -9.58 -24.88
C ARG A 57 23.89 -10.55 -24.54
N ILE A 58 24.09 -11.42 -23.55
CA ILE A 58 23.04 -12.32 -23.05
C ILE A 58 21.89 -11.50 -22.49
N SER A 59 22.15 -10.52 -21.61
CA SER A 59 21.10 -9.67 -21.04
C SER A 59 20.33 -8.90 -22.10
N ARG A 60 21.02 -8.38 -23.13
CA ARG A 60 20.35 -7.69 -24.26
C ARG A 60 19.48 -8.65 -25.06
N TRP A 61 19.98 -9.83 -25.40
CA TRP A 61 19.22 -10.82 -26.16
C TRP A 61 17.98 -11.30 -25.39
N LEU A 62 18.11 -11.53 -24.08
CA LEU A 62 16.97 -11.85 -23.22
C LEU A 62 15.94 -10.71 -23.19
N ALA A 63 16.39 -9.45 -23.05
CA ALA A 63 15.49 -8.29 -23.08
C ALA A 63 14.80 -8.10 -24.44
N GLU A 64 15.48 -8.37 -25.56
CA GLU A 64 14.89 -8.35 -26.90
C GLU A 64 13.84 -9.47 -27.08
N MET A 65 14.12 -10.67 -26.57
CA MET A 65 13.16 -11.78 -26.59
C MET A 65 11.94 -11.50 -25.70
N GLU A 66 12.14 -10.94 -24.52
CA GLU A 66 11.05 -10.51 -23.64
C GLU A 66 10.21 -9.40 -24.30
N ALA A 67 10.84 -8.43 -24.96
CA ALA A 67 10.15 -7.38 -25.71
C ALA A 67 9.35 -7.92 -26.93
N GLU A 68 9.85 -8.97 -27.61
CA GLU A 68 9.10 -9.64 -28.67
C GLU A 68 7.92 -10.46 -28.10
N ALA A 69 8.14 -11.18 -26.99
CA ALA A 69 7.09 -11.90 -26.29
C ALA A 69 5.99 -10.96 -25.78
N ASP A 70 6.37 -9.80 -25.26
CA ASP A 70 5.46 -8.73 -24.86
C ASP A 70 4.64 -8.22 -26.04
N ARG A 71 5.26 -7.94 -27.20
CA ARG A 71 4.56 -7.52 -28.42
C ARG A 71 3.55 -8.57 -28.89
N PHE A 72 3.95 -9.83 -28.90
CA PHE A 72 3.06 -10.93 -29.26
C PHE A 72 1.91 -11.10 -28.25
N ALA A 73 2.18 -10.92 -26.96
CA ALA A 73 1.17 -10.96 -25.91
C ALA A 73 0.17 -9.79 -26.03
N ASP A 74 0.65 -8.59 -26.39
CA ASP A 74 -0.20 -7.44 -26.66
C ASP A 74 -1.04 -7.65 -27.93
N GLU A 75 -0.49 -8.24 -28.99
CA GLU A 75 -1.24 -8.61 -30.19
C GLU A 75 -2.33 -9.63 -29.89
N LYS A 76 -2.00 -10.70 -29.16
CA LYS A 76 -2.99 -11.68 -28.69
C LYS A 76 -4.07 -11.04 -27.81
N GLY A 77 -3.67 -10.09 -26.95
CA GLY A 77 -4.60 -9.33 -26.12
C GLY A 77 -5.53 -8.43 -26.94
N ARG A 78 -5.03 -7.83 -28.02
CA ARG A 78 -5.83 -7.06 -28.98
C ARG A 78 -6.82 -7.94 -29.72
N ASP A 79 -6.39 -9.11 -30.19
CA ASP A 79 -7.29 -10.06 -30.85
C ASP A 79 -8.40 -10.54 -29.90
N ALA A 80 -8.05 -10.80 -28.64
CA ALA A 80 -9.02 -11.16 -27.61
C ALA A 80 -10.02 -10.02 -27.33
N PHE A 81 -9.54 -8.76 -27.30
CA PHE A 81 -10.40 -7.58 -27.16
C PHE A 81 -11.29 -7.37 -28.41
N ALA A 82 -10.76 -7.59 -29.61
CA ALA A 82 -11.52 -7.47 -30.85
C ALA A 82 -12.60 -8.54 -30.98
N PHE A 83 -12.34 -9.74 -30.45
CA PHE A 83 -13.31 -10.84 -30.41
C PHE A 83 -14.44 -10.58 -29.40
N ASP A 84 -14.13 -10.09 -28.20
CA ASP A 84 -15.10 -9.88 -27.13
C ASP A 84 -14.75 -8.62 -26.34
N PRO A 85 -15.14 -7.43 -26.86
CA PRO A 85 -14.81 -6.15 -26.26
C PRO A 85 -15.59 -5.93 -24.96
N ILE A 86 -14.94 -5.29 -23.99
CA ILE A 86 -15.63 -4.80 -22.80
C ILE A 86 -16.29 -3.48 -23.16
N GLU A 87 -17.61 -3.45 -23.23
CA GLU A 87 -18.39 -2.23 -23.43
C GLU A 87 -18.68 -1.56 -22.09
N SER A 88 -18.00 -0.45 -21.80
CA SER A 88 -18.25 0.34 -20.59
C SER A 88 -17.91 1.81 -20.79
N ARG A 89 -18.69 2.69 -20.13
CA ARG A 89 -18.49 4.15 -20.12
C ARG A 89 -17.16 4.61 -19.55
N TYR A 90 -16.47 3.74 -18.81
CA TYR A 90 -15.21 4.06 -18.14
C TYR A 90 -13.98 3.48 -18.83
N LEU A 91 -14.16 2.74 -19.94
CA LEU A 91 -13.08 2.12 -20.69
C LEU A 91 -13.01 2.69 -22.11
N GLU A 92 -11.85 3.20 -22.47
CA GLU A 92 -11.56 3.65 -23.82
C GLU A 92 -10.41 2.81 -24.39
N ALA A 93 -10.66 2.12 -25.50
CA ALA A 93 -9.65 1.34 -26.20
C ALA A 93 -8.88 2.23 -27.19
N THR A 94 -7.59 2.42 -26.95
CA THR A 94 -6.68 3.10 -27.89
C THR A 94 -5.86 2.08 -28.66
N THR A 95 -5.31 2.43 -29.83
CA THR A 95 -4.51 1.55 -30.69
C THR A 95 -3.40 0.76 -29.98
N ALA A 96 -2.76 1.35 -28.95
CA ALA A 96 -1.65 0.72 -28.24
C ALA A 96 -2.02 0.18 -26.85
N THR A 97 -3.05 0.72 -26.18
CA THR A 97 -3.35 0.42 -24.78
C THR A 97 -4.82 0.67 -24.44
N LEU A 98 -5.32 0.01 -23.41
CA LEU A 98 -6.63 0.28 -22.80
C LEU A 98 -6.50 1.41 -21.77
N GLN A 99 -7.34 2.42 -21.88
CA GLN A 99 -7.40 3.56 -20.97
C GLN A 99 -8.64 3.45 -20.09
N ILE A 100 -8.47 3.62 -18.78
CA ILE A 100 -9.56 3.54 -17.80
C ILE A 100 -9.73 4.90 -17.15
N GLN A 101 -10.90 5.51 -17.35
CA GLN A 101 -11.28 6.79 -16.79
C GLN A 101 -12.47 6.60 -15.83
N THR A 102 -12.17 6.35 -14.56
CA THR A 102 -13.18 6.15 -13.51
C THR A 102 -13.15 7.27 -12.47
N PRO A 103 -14.30 7.63 -11.86
CA PRO A 103 -14.31 8.45 -10.64
C PRO A 103 -13.43 7.85 -9.54
N TYR A 104 -12.80 8.70 -8.73
CA TYR A 104 -11.92 8.22 -7.66
C TYR A 104 -12.67 7.36 -6.64
N SER A 105 -12.24 6.11 -6.50
CA SER A 105 -12.70 5.18 -5.48
C SER A 105 -11.54 4.32 -5.01
N ARG A 106 -11.40 4.12 -3.69
CA ARG A 106 -10.33 3.29 -3.13
C ARG A 106 -10.44 1.85 -3.62
N THR A 107 -11.66 1.33 -3.76
CA THR A 107 -11.90 -0.01 -4.29
C THR A 107 -11.44 -0.11 -5.74
N VAL A 108 -11.84 0.84 -6.60
CA VAL A 108 -11.40 0.86 -8.01
C VAL A 108 -9.88 0.93 -8.13
N VAL A 109 -9.24 1.83 -7.38
CA VAL A 109 -7.77 1.96 -7.39
C VAL A 109 -7.09 0.68 -6.93
N ASN A 110 -7.60 0.02 -5.89
CA ASN A 110 -7.03 -1.24 -5.43
C ASN A 110 -7.19 -2.33 -6.48
N GLU A 111 -8.37 -2.48 -7.08
CA GLU A 111 -8.60 -3.48 -8.14
C GLU A 111 -7.69 -3.27 -9.36
N ILE A 112 -7.53 -2.03 -9.82
CA ILE A 112 -6.68 -1.74 -10.98
C ILE A 112 -5.19 -1.99 -10.66
N ARG A 113 -4.74 -1.72 -9.42
CA ARG A 113 -3.35 -1.95 -9.03
C ARG A 113 -2.94 -3.42 -9.00
N GLU A 114 -3.91 -4.31 -8.85
CA GLU A 114 -3.67 -5.76 -8.92
C GLU A 114 -3.55 -6.26 -10.38
N ILE A 115 -3.90 -5.44 -11.37
CA ILE A 115 -3.74 -5.79 -12.79
C ILE A 115 -2.26 -5.63 -13.17
N PRO A 116 -1.62 -6.68 -13.72
CA PRO A 116 -0.23 -6.59 -14.16
C PRO A 116 -0.02 -5.46 -15.16
N TYR A 117 1.11 -4.74 -15.03
CA TYR A 117 1.52 -3.66 -15.94
C TYR A 117 0.56 -2.46 -16.01
N ALA A 118 -0.45 -2.38 -15.14
CA ALA A 118 -1.28 -1.19 -15.01
C ALA A 118 -0.46 -0.02 -14.48
N ARG A 119 -0.52 1.11 -15.19
CA ARG A 119 0.19 2.34 -14.81
C ARG A 119 -0.78 3.50 -14.65
N TRP A 120 -0.53 4.34 -13.66
CA TRP A 120 -1.24 5.61 -13.50
C TRP A 120 -0.55 6.69 -14.33
N ASP A 121 -1.30 7.35 -15.20
CA ASP A 121 -0.86 8.54 -15.93
C ASP A 121 -1.31 9.78 -15.15
N ALA A 122 -0.37 10.46 -14.51
CA ALA A 122 -0.67 11.62 -13.66
C ALA A 122 -1.12 12.85 -14.45
N ASP A 123 -0.65 12.99 -15.70
CA ASP A 123 -0.94 14.14 -16.55
C ASP A 123 -2.36 14.04 -17.10
N ARG A 124 -2.73 12.86 -17.58
CA ARG A 124 -4.07 12.58 -18.12
C ARG A 124 -5.08 12.15 -17.07
N ARG A 125 -4.62 11.85 -15.84
CA ARG A 125 -5.41 11.35 -14.71
C ARG A 125 -6.23 10.11 -15.06
N LEU A 126 -5.61 9.19 -15.78
CA LEU A 126 -6.22 7.93 -16.20
C LEU A 126 -5.27 6.76 -15.93
N TRP A 127 -5.84 5.56 -15.83
CA TRP A 127 -5.05 4.34 -15.81
C TRP A 127 -4.82 3.85 -17.22
N THR A 128 -3.61 3.41 -17.51
CA THR A 128 -3.26 2.75 -18.77
C THR A 128 -2.93 1.29 -18.50
N VAL A 129 -3.59 0.40 -19.24
CA VAL A 129 -3.41 -1.05 -19.15
C VAL A 129 -3.01 -1.58 -20.53
N PRO A 130 -1.86 -2.24 -20.66
CA PRO A 130 -1.47 -2.91 -21.90
C PRO A 130 -2.44 -4.04 -22.28
N TYR A 131 -2.55 -4.35 -23.56
CA TYR A 131 -3.49 -5.38 -24.05
C TYR A 131 -3.14 -6.78 -23.56
N ARG A 132 -1.87 -7.10 -23.29
CA ARG A 132 -1.46 -8.36 -22.67
C ARG A 132 -2.14 -8.65 -21.32
N SER A 133 -2.60 -7.61 -20.62
CA SER A 133 -3.31 -7.72 -19.34
C SER A 133 -4.83 -7.72 -19.49
N PHE A 134 -5.36 -7.78 -20.73
CA PHE A 134 -6.79 -7.72 -21.01
C PHE A 134 -7.60 -8.81 -20.28
N ASN A 135 -7.12 -10.05 -20.24
CA ASN A 135 -7.84 -11.13 -19.57
C ASN A 135 -8.00 -10.89 -18.05
N GLU A 136 -6.98 -10.32 -17.41
CA GLU A 136 -7.04 -9.97 -15.99
C GLU A 136 -7.93 -8.76 -15.75
N LEU A 137 -7.84 -7.75 -16.63
CA LEU A 137 -8.76 -6.61 -16.63
C LEU A 137 -10.21 -7.08 -16.76
N ARG A 138 -10.50 -7.99 -17.69
CA ARG A 138 -11.84 -8.54 -17.94
C ARG A 138 -12.42 -9.24 -16.71
N LYS A 139 -11.63 -10.07 -16.03
CA LYS A 139 -12.07 -10.76 -14.80
C LYS A 139 -12.47 -9.78 -13.69
N ARG A 140 -11.73 -8.68 -13.55
CA ARG A 140 -11.95 -7.66 -12.49
C ARG A 140 -12.92 -6.56 -12.88
N TRP A 141 -13.23 -6.43 -14.18
CA TRP A 141 -14.05 -5.36 -14.72
C TRP A 141 -15.41 -5.20 -14.03
N PRO A 142 -16.18 -6.28 -13.76
CA PRO A 142 -17.49 -6.13 -13.10
C PRO A 142 -17.38 -5.49 -11.70
N THR A 143 -16.32 -5.79 -10.96
CA THR A 143 -16.07 -5.20 -9.64
C THR A 143 -15.65 -3.74 -9.75
N ILE A 144 -14.80 -3.43 -10.73
CA ILE A 144 -14.35 -2.05 -11.03
C ILE A 144 -15.53 -1.18 -11.43
N GLU A 145 -16.35 -1.65 -12.38
CA GLU A 145 -17.51 -0.94 -12.88
C GLU A 145 -18.51 -0.70 -11.75
N ALA A 146 -18.96 -1.74 -11.04
CA ALA A 146 -19.87 -1.56 -9.92
C ALA A 146 -19.31 -0.62 -8.84
N ALA A 147 -18.00 -0.64 -8.57
CA ALA A 147 -17.39 0.31 -7.63
C ALA A 147 -17.34 1.74 -8.18
N ALA A 148 -17.13 1.91 -9.49
CA ALA A 148 -17.16 3.20 -10.17
C ALA A 148 -18.57 3.80 -10.17
N GLU A 149 -19.60 3.03 -10.51
CA GLU A 149 -21.01 3.46 -10.48
C GLU A 149 -21.44 3.92 -9.08
N ARG A 150 -21.12 3.14 -8.04
CA ARG A 150 -21.37 3.52 -6.65
C ARG A 150 -20.65 4.80 -6.23
N SER A 151 -19.57 5.13 -6.92
CA SER A 151 -18.72 6.28 -6.67
C SER A 151 -19.06 7.46 -7.57
N GLU A 152 -20.09 7.37 -8.41
CA GLU A 152 -20.55 8.53 -9.16
C GLU A 152 -21.01 9.63 -8.19
N PRO A 153 -20.65 10.90 -8.44
CA PRO A 153 -21.02 12.02 -7.57
C PRO A 153 -22.51 12.05 -7.23
N GLU A 154 -23.37 11.74 -8.20
CA GLU A 154 -24.83 11.68 -8.05
C GLU A 154 -25.27 10.50 -7.17
N ALA A 155 -24.72 9.30 -7.41
CA ALA A 155 -24.96 8.13 -6.56
C ALA A 155 -24.47 8.35 -5.12
N ARG A 156 -23.36 9.08 -4.92
CA ARG A 156 -22.89 9.48 -3.59
C ARG A 156 -23.82 10.48 -2.92
N GLN A 157 -24.39 11.42 -3.67
CA GLN A 157 -25.36 12.39 -3.15
C GLN A 157 -26.67 11.71 -2.75
N ALA A 158 -27.25 10.89 -3.64
CA ALA A 158 -28.46 10.13 -3.36
C ALA A 158 -28.31 9.23 -2.12
N ARG A 159 -27.16 8.55 -1.95
CA ARG A 159 -26.87 7.77 -0.73
C ARG A 159 -26.75 8.62 0.52
N ARG A 160 -26.13 9.79 0.42
CA ARG A 160 -26.08 10.71 1.56
C ARG A 160 -27.47 11.18 1.93
N GLU A 161 -28.34 11.40 0.95
CA GLU A 161 -29.73 11.83 1.18
C GLU A 161 -30.60 10.71 1.76
N THR A 162 -30.44 9.46 1.33
CA THR A 162 -31.16 8.33 1.94
C THR A 162 -30.68 8.01 3.35
N ILE A 163 -29.40 8.22 3.64
CA ILE A 163 -28.81 8.05 4.98
C ILE A 163 -29.14 9.26 5.86
N LYS A 164 -29.32 10.46 5.29
CA LYS A 164 -29.61 11.70 6.03
C LYS A 164 -30.93 11.58 6.78
N GLY A 165 -30.85 11.60 8.11
CA GLY A 165 -32.01 11.44 8.99
C GLY A 165 -32.29 10.00 9.43
N THR A 166 -31.46 9.03 9.01
CA THR A 166 -31.46 7.70 9.65
C THR A 166 -30.83 7.78 11.05
N GLN A 167 -31.16 6.83 11.92
CA GLN A 167 -30.56 6.73 13.25
C GLN A 167 -29.03 6.60 13.20
N GLU A 168 -28.49 5.97 12.14
CA GLU A 168 -27.06 5.83 11.91
C GLU A 168 -26.36 7.17 11.59
N ASP A 169 -27.04 8.06 10.86
CA ASP A 169 -26.56 9.42 10.59
C ASP A 169 -26.53 10.28 11.86
N GLU A 170 -27.58 10.22 12.68
CA GLU A 170 -27.62 10.92 13.97
C GLU A 170 -26.54 10.40 14.93
N ALA A 171 -26.35 9.08 15.03
CA ALA A 171 -25.26 8.49 15.80
C ALA A 171 -23.88 8.91 15.28
N SER A 172 -23.71 8.99 13.94
CA SER A 172 -22.47 9.45 13.31
C SER A 172 -22.18 10.93 13.58
N LYS A 173 -23.20 11.78 13.51
CA LYS A 173 -23.10 13.21 13.89
C LYS A 173 -22.77 13.38 15.37
N ALA A 174 -23.41 12.60 16.24
CA ALA A 174 -23.13 12.61 17.67
C ALA A 174 -21.66 12.22 17.94
N ARG A 175 -21.18 11.11 17.34
CA ARG A 175 -19.76 10.70 17.39
C ARG A 175 -18.83 11.78 16.86
N MET A 176 -19.17 12.44 15.75
CA MET A 176 -18.34 13.50 15.17
C MET A 176 -18.29 14.73 16.08
N LYS A 177 -19.43 15.13 16.66
CA LYS A 177 -19.52 16.23 17.62
C LYS A 177 -18.68 15.92 18.86
N GLU A 178 -18.75 14.69 19.35
CA GLU A 178 -17.97 14.25 20.51
C GLU A 178 -16.46 14.24 20.22
N ARG A 179 -16.03 13.69 19.08
CA ARG A 179 -14.60 13.73 18.66
C ARG A 179 -14.04 15.15 18.50
N ARG A 180 -14.88 16.13 18.14
CA ARG A 180 -14.45 17.54 18.03
C ARG A 180 -14.17 18.20 19.37
N ARG A 181 -14.76 17.69 20.47
CA ARG A 181 -14.52 18.21 21.82
C ARG A 181 -13.10 17.91 22.34
N LYS A 182 -12.40 16.92 21.74
CA LYS A 182 -11.03 16.52 22.13
C LYS A 182 -10.85 16.32 23.63
N ARG A 183 -11.88 15.74 24.25
CA ARG A 183 -11.84 15.24 25.61
C ARG A 183 -11.73 13.73 25.59
N TYR A 184 -11.26 13.15 26.69
CA TYR A 184 -11.15 11.71 26.86
C TYR A 184 -11.41 11.36 28.33
N PRO A 185 -12.18 10.30 28.61
CA PRO A 185 -12.48 9.92 29.98
C PRO A 185 -11.27 9.19 30.58
N VAL A 186 -10.87 9.60 31.79
CA VAL A 186 -9.74 9.05 32.52
C VAL A 186 -10.19 8.68 33.93
N PRO A 187 -9.86 7.49 34.47
CA PRO A 187 -10.17 7.14 35.85
C PRO A 187 -9.55 8.15 36.83
N ALA A 188 -10.35 8.62 37.81
CA ALA A 188 -9.93 9.61 38.80
C ALA A 188 -8.74 9.14 39.63
N ASP A 189 -8.72 7.85 39.96
CA ASP A 189 -7.67 7.23 40.80
C ASP A 189 -6.38 6.93 40.04
N TYR A 190 -6.43 6.89 38.70
CA TYR A 190 -5.30 6.49 37.85
C TYR A 190 -5.09 7.45 36.68
N ALA A 191 -4.65 8.67 37.01
CA ALA A 191 -4.33 9.68 36.02
C ALA A 191 -3.10 9.32 35.15
N PRO A 192 -3.14 9.57 33.82
CA PRO A 192 -2.03 9.35 32.90
C PRO A 192 -0.95 10.43 33.05
N PRO A 193 0.27 10.15 32.56
CA PRO A 193 1.32 11.17 32.47
C PRO A 193 0.97 12.23 31.41
N PHE A 194 1.02 13.51 31.80
CA PHE A 194 0.73 14.65 30.91
C PHE A 194 1.91 15.03 30.00
N ASP A 195 3.13 14.66 30.37
CA ASP A 195 4.38 15.00 29.66
C ASP A 195 4.77 13.97 28.59
N ARG A 196 3.98 12.90 28.42
CA ARG A 196 4.33 11.76 27.56
C ARG A 196 3.20 11.40 26.60
N ALA A 197 3.58 10.71 25.53
CA ALA A 197 2.62 10.13 24.61
C ALA A 197 2.00 8.89 25.27
N VAL A 198 0.68 8.85 25.30
CA VAL A 198 -0.11 7.78 25.93
C VAL A 198 -0.98 7.13 24.85
N GLY A 199 -1.02 5.80 24.84
CA GLY A 199 -1.94 5.00 24.04
C GLY A 199 -3.35 5.05 24.64
N THR A 200 -4.35 5.22 23.78
CA THR A 200 -5.77 5.26 24.14
C THR A 200 -6.58 4.57 23.06
N HIS A 201 -7.86 4.32 23.34
CA HIS A 201 -8.82 3.80 22.35
C HIS A 201 -9.01 4.74 21.14
N VAL A 202 -8.69 6.02 21.28
CA VAL A 202 -8.72 7.01 20.19
C VAL A 202 -7.38 7.07 19.41
N GLY A 203 -6.33 6.43 19.94
CA GLY A 203 -4.97 6.40 19.41
C GLY A 203 -3.94 7.04 20.36
N VAL A 204 -2.74 7.33 19.86
CA VAL A 204 -1.68 7.94 20.69
C VAL A 204 -1.88 9.45 20.85
N VAL A 205 -2.02 9.92 22.09
CA VAL A 205 -2.33 11.32 22.43
C VAL A 205 -1.42 11.86 23.55
N PHE A 206 -1.42 13.18 23.72
CA PHE A 206 -0.84 13.88 24.86
C PHE A 206 -1.97 14.56 25.62
N PHE A 207 -2.07 14.31 26.92
CA PHE A 207 -3.02 15.00 27.80
C PHE A 207 -2.50 16.39 28.14
N ILE A 208 -3.38 17.39 28.13
CA ILE A 208 -3.03 18.80 28.37
C ILE A 208 -3.47 19.23 29.77
N GLY A 209 -4.57 18.68 30.26
CA GLY A 209 -5.09 18.95 31.58
C GLY A 209 -6.41 18.26 31.85
N THR A 210 -6.83 18.28 33.11
CA THR A 210 -8.12 17.78 33.57
C THR A 210 -9.07 18.96 33.74
N ASP A 211 -10.29 18.85 33.19
CA ASP A 211 -11.31 19.88 33.38
C ASP A 211 -12.00 19.75 34.76
N GLY A 212 -11.75 18.65 35.48
CA GLY A 212 -12.34 18.35 36.80
C GLY A 212 -13.81 17.92 36.73
N GLU A 213 -14.39 17.88 35.53
CA GLU A 213 -15.76 17.42 35.30
C GLU A 213 -15.82 15.89 35.30
N LEU A 214 -16.74 15.33 36.09
CA LEU A 214 -17.03 13.90 36.05
C LEU A 214 -17.69 13.51 34.73
N ALA A 215 -17.23 12.40 34.18
CA ALA A 215 -17.72 11.82 32.95
C ALA A 215 -18.86 10.84 33.23
N ASP A 216 -20.01 11.09 32.60
CA ASP A 216 -21.16 10.21 32.68
C ASP A 216 -20.86 8.83 32.07
N PRO A 217 -20.99 7.72 32.82
CA PRO A 217 -20.70 6.38 32.35
C PRO A 217 -21.47 5.97 31.08
N ALA A 218 -22.71 6.43 30.92
CA ALA A 218 -23.51 6.13 29.72
C ALA A 218 -22.90 6.79 28.47
N THR A 219 -22.41 8.02 28.60
CA THR A 219 -21.69 8.74 27.53
C THR A 219 -20.37 8.04 27.19
N ILE A 220 -19.62 7.55 28.18
CA ILE A 220 -18.35 6.83 27.97
C ILE A 220 -18.60 5.54 27.18
N SER A 221 -19.51 4.70 27.65
CA SER A 221 -19.89 3.44 27.00
C SER A 221 -20.42 3.62 25.58
N THR A 222 -21.06 4.75 25.30
CA THR A 222 -21.60 5.06 23.97
C THR A 222 -20.50 5.45 22.96
N PHE A 223 -19.46 6.16 23.39
CA PHE A 223 -18.52 6.84 22.49
C PHE A 223 -17.06 6.38 22.57
N TYR A 224 -16.63 5.77 23.66
CA TYR A 224 -15.22 5.47 23.94
C TYR A 224 -15.00 3.97 24.18
N PHE A 225 -15.35 3.47 25.36
CA PHE A 225 -15.18 2.07 25.78
C PHE A 225 -16.22 1.73 26.86
N PRO A 226 -16.53 0.45 27.10
CA PRO A 226 -17.44 0.06 28.18
C PRO A 226 -16.88 0.53 29.53
N ALA A 227 -17.59 1.46 30.19
CA ALA A 227 -17.16 1.96 31.50
C ALA A 227 -17.32 0.87 32.57
N GLU A 228 -16.31 0.71 33.43
CA GLU A 228 -16.39 -0.19 34.57
C GLU A 228 -17.37 0.33 35.64
N ASP A 229 -18.16 -0.59 36.22
CA ASP A 229 -19.11 -0.28 37.28
C ASP A 229 -18.35 0.09 38.57
N GLY A 230 -18.60 1.31 39.07
CA GLY A 230 -18.02 1.81 40.33
C GLY A 230 -16.75 2.65 40.17
N GLU A 231 -16.21 2.79 38.96
CA GLU A 231 -15.09 3.68 38.66
C GLU A 231 -15.57 5.09 38.29
N GLU A 232 -14.98 6.11 38.92
CA GLU A 232 -15.26 7.50 38.60
C GLU A 232 -14.30 7.98 37.50
N TYR A 233 -14.87 8.44 36.38
CA TYR A 233 -14.09 8.97 35.27
C TYR A 233 -14.16 10.49 35.26
N VAL A 234 -13.04 11.14 34.93
CA VAL A 234 -12.92 12.59 34.78
C VAL A 234 -12.61 12.92 33.33
N TRP A 235 -13.22 13.98 32.80
CA TRP A 235 -12.88 14.48 31.48
C TRP A 235 -11.50 15.14 31.47
N THR A 236 -10.67 14.72 30.53
CA THR A 236 -9.35 15.28 30.29
C THR A 236 -9.22 15.76 28.86
N SER A 237 -8.63 16.92 28.67
CA SER A 237 -8.38 17.47 27.34
C SER A 237 -7.09 16.90 26.76
N TRP A 238 -7.08 16.62 25.46
CA TRP A 238 -5.93 16.03 24.79
C TRP A 238 -5.60 16.72 23.46
N ARG A 239 -4.34 16.59 23.04
CA ARG A 239 -3.87 16.94 21.69
C ARG A 239 -3.15 15.77 21.06
N SER A 240 -3.16 15.74 19.73
CA SER A 240 -2.26 14.87 18.99
C SER A 240 -0.81 15.35 19.12
N GLY A 241 0.11 14.44 19.41
CA GLY A 241 1.54 14.73 19.43
C GLY A 241 2.06 15.29 18.10
N SER A 242 3.09 16.13 18.21
CA SER A 242 3.93 16.54 17.07
C SER A 242 4.80 15.36 16.61
N LEU A 243 5.40 15.48 15.43
CA LEU A 243 6.28 14.43 14.92
C LEU A 243 7.52 14.24 15.82
N GLU A 244 8.07 15.33 16.33
CA GLU A 244 9.27 15.33 17.18
C GLU A 244 9.00 14.63 18.51
N GLU A 245 7.93 15.02 19.21
CA GLU A 245 7.52 14.41 20.48
C GLU A 245 7.24 12.90 20.34
N LEU A 246 6.63 12.47 19.24
CA LEU A 246 6.35 11.06 18.99
C LEU A 246 7.61 10.25 18.64
N VAL A 247 8.64 10.89 18.09
CA VAL A 247 9.93 10.24 17.80
C VAL A 247 10.76 10.10 19.07
N THR A 248 10.72 11.08 19.97
CA THR A 248 11.43 11.04 21.26
C THR A 248 10.79 10.12 22.28
N THR A 249 9.52 9.74 22.08
CA THR A 249 8.82 8.82 22.99
C THR A 249 9.38 7.40 22.87
N TRP A 250 9.76 6.82 24.02
CA TRP A 250 10.20 5.45 24.13
C TRP A 250 9.01 4.47 24.05
N PRO A 251 9.06 3.45 23.18
CA PRO A 251 8.00 2.46 23.07
C PRO A 251 7.97 1.54 24.31
N ALA A 252 6.77 1.11 24.70
CA ALA A 252 6.62 -0.03 25.58
C ALA A 252 7.19 -1.29 24.91
N ARG A 253 7.86 -2.15 25.69
CA ARG A 253 8.43 -3.41 25.19
C ARG A 253 7.37 -4.52 25.06
N THR A 254 6.28 -4.38 25.79
CA THR A 254 5.19 -5.34 25.87
C THR A 254 3.91 -4.65 25.40
N PRO A 255 3.04 -5.33 24.63
CA PRO A 255 1.71 -4.81 24.33
C PRO A 255 0.91 -4.57 25.63
N PRO A 256 -0.13 -3.71 25.58
CA PRO A 256 -0.96 -3.44 26.75
C PRO A 256 -1.69 -4.69 27.22
N ASN A 257 -1.77 -4.86 28.54
CA ASN A 257 -2.54 -5.93 29.15
C ASN A 257 -4.04 -5.57 29.18
N GLU A 258 -4.91 -6.57 29.37
CA GLU A 258 -6.38 -6.40 29.42
C GLU A 258 -6.81 -5.33 30.42
N ARG A 259 -6.24 -5.35 31.64
CA ARG A 259 -6.50 -4.32 32.66
C ARG A 259 -6.11 -2.89 32.22
N GLU A 260 -5.07 -2.74 31.40
CA GLU A 260 -4.67 -1.41 30.92
C GLU A 260 -5.61 -0.92 29.81
N LEU A 261 -6.17 -1.84 29.03
CA LEU A 261 -7.20 -1.56 28.04
C LEU A 261 -8.52 -1.18 28.72
N GLU A 262 -8.90 -1.88 29.78
CA GLU A 262 -10.08 -1.60 30.64
C GLU A 262 -9.95 -0.23 31.32
N ARG A 263 -8.78 0.07 31.91
CA ARG A 263 -8.44 1.41 32.44
C ARG A 263 -8.59 2.53 31.40
N GLY A 264 -8.50 2.18 30.11
CA GLY A 264 -8.69 3.11 29.01
C GLY A 264 -7.44 3.86 28.56
N TRP A 265 -6.27 3.64 29.16
CA TRP A 265 -5.01 4.22 28.69
C TRP A 265 -3.80 3.34 29.02
N TRP A 266 -2.76 3.36 28.18
CA TRP A 266 -1.55 2.54 28.32
C TRP A 266 -0.30 3.22 27.73
N MET A 267 0.88 2.64 27.97
CA MET A 267 2.10 3.10 27.29
C MET A 267 2.13 2.55 25.86
N PRO A 268 2.28 3.39 24.83
CA PRO A 268 2.13 2.95 23.46
C PRO A 268 3.28 2.05 23.01
N ASP A 269 2.96 1.04 22.21
CA ASP A 269 3.96 0.16 21.62
C ASP A 269 4.61 0.77 20.37
N LEU A 270 5.52 0.02 19.75
CA LEU A 270 6.21 0.49 18.54
C LEU A 270 5.28 0.61 17.33
N GLU A 271 4.28 -0.25 17.18
CA GLU A 271 3.37 -0.24 16.03
C GLU A 271 2.38 0.93 16.11
N GLU A 272 1.83 1.19 17.30
CA GLU A 272 1.00 2.35 17.59
C GLU A 272 1.77 3.66 17.33
N LEU A 273 3.03 3.75 17.79
CA LEU A 273 3.89 4.89 17.51
C LEU A 273 4.20 5.03 16.01
N ARG A 274 4.40 3.94 15.27
CA ARG A 274 4.60 3.98 13.80
C ARG A 274 3.39 4.59 13.10
N VAL A 275 2.17 4.17 13.47
CA VAL A 275 0.92 4.74 12.92
C VAL A 275 0.79 6.22 13.29
N ALA A 276 1.02 6.57 14.56
CA ALA A 276 0.95 7.95 15.03
C ALA A 276 1.95 8.87 14.32
N ARG A 277 3.21 8.44 14.17
CA ARG A 277 4.27 9.16 13.43
C ARG A 277 3.90 9.36 11.96
N ARG A 278 3.35 8.32 11.30
CA ARG A 278 2.87 8.41 9.91
C ARG A 278 1.76 9.45 9.76
N ASN A 279 0.79 9.43 10.68
CA ASN A 279 -0.31 10.39 10.71
C ASN A 279 0.19 11.82 10.99
N ALA A 280 1.14 12.00 11.91
CA ALA A 280 1.77 13.30 12.19
C ALA A 280 2.51 13.84 10.95
N LYS A 281 3.28 13.01 10.25
CA LYS A 281 3.96 13.37 9.00
C LYS A 281 2.97 13.79 7.91
N SER A 282 1.85 13.08 7.78
CA SER A 282 0.78 13.42 6.84
C SER A 282 0.14 14.78 7.17
N ARG A 283 -0.19 15.02 8.45
CA ARG A 283 -0.73 16.31 8.92
C ARG A 283 0.22 17.47 8.65
N ARG A 284 1.51 17.30 8.92
CA ARG A 284 2.54 18.31 8.62
C ARG A 284 2.59 18.66 7.12
N ARG A 285 2.67 17.64 6.25
CA ARG A 285 2.64 17.84 4.79
C ARG A 285 1.36 18.49 4.28
N ALA A 286 0.21 18.20 4.93
CA ALA A 286 -1.05 18.85 4.57
C ALA A 286 -1.04 20.34 4.92
N ARG A 287 -0.50 20.72 6.09
CA ARG A 287 -0.30 22.13 6.47
C ARG A 287 0.64 22.85 5.51
N GLU A 288 1.84 22.29 5.27
CA GLU A 288 2.81 22.86 4.32
C GLU A 288 2.23 23.09 2.92
N ARG A 289 1.37 22.18 2.43
CA ARG A 289 0.68 22.35 1.14
C ARG A 289 -0.38 23.44 1.16
N ASN A 290 -1.06 23.66 2.28
CA ASN A 290 -2.05 24.72 2.42
C ASN A 290 -1.35 26.08 2.51
N ASP A 291 -0.30 26.19 3.32
CA ASP A 291 0.49 27.42 3.49
C ASP A 291 1.11 27.84 2.16
N LYS A 292 1.63 26.89 1.36
CA LYS A 292 2.16 27.15 0.01
C LYS A 292 1.09 27.65 -0.96
N LYS A 293 -0.17 27.19 -0.83
CA LYS A 293 -1.29 27.65 -1.66
C LYS A 293 -1.75 29.06 -1.28
N GLU A 294 -1.72 29.38 0.02
CA GLU A 294 -2.03 30.72 0.51
C GLU A 294 -0.95 31.73 0.12
N CYS A 295 0.33 31.37 0.18
CA CYS A 295 1.42 32.26 -0.25
C CYS A 295 1.51 32.45 -1.78
N SER A 296 0.82 31.60 -2.57
CA SER A 296 0.73 31.72 -4.03
C SER A 296 -0.53 32.47 -4.51
N ARG A 297 -1.35 32.99 -3.59
CA ARG A 297 -2.51 33.84 -3.87
C ARG A 297 -2.17 35.28 -3.55
#